data_AF-A0A3D1K2W0-F1
#
_entry.id   AF-A0A3D1K2W0-F1
#
_cell.length_a   1.000
_cell.length_b   1.000
_cell.length_c   1.000
_cell.angle_alpha   90.00
_cell.angle_beta   90.00
_cell.angle_gamma   90.00
#
_symmetry.space_group_name_H-M   'P 1'
#
loop_
_entity.id
_entity.type
_entity.pdbx_description
1 polymer ?
#
loop_
_entity_poly.entity_id
_entity_poly.type
_entity_poly.pdbx_seq_one_letter_code
_entity_poly.pdbx_strand_id
1 'polypeptide(L)' 'MNSTEKIQRSTLPEIKVIPVICSWCNTLCDLKKSEVSNGGKITASFGICPKCEKKVKKKICA' A
#
# COMPACT_ATOMS: atom_id res chain seq x y z
N MET A 1 39.51 -6.10 25.18
CA MET A 1 38.11 -6.16 25.67
C MET A 1 37.21 -5.99 24.46
N ASN A 2 36.57 -7.06 23.99
CA ASN A 2 35.66 -7.01 22.84
C ASN A 2 34.22 -7.07 23.36
N SER A 3 33.69 -5.92 23.76
CA SER A 3 32.28 -5.79 24.16
C SER A 3 31.43 -5.67 22.90
N THR A 4 30.87 -6.80 22.43
CA THR A 4 29.89 -6.77 21.34
C THR A 4 28.53 -6.34 21.91
N GLU A 5 28.14 -5.10 21.66
CA GLU A 5 26.80 -4.61 22.04
C GLU A 5 25.74 -5.20 21.10
N LYS A 6 24.78 -5.95 21.67
CA LYS A 6 23.63 -6.47 20.94
C LYS A 6 22.58 -5.36 20.83
N ILE A 7 22.44 -4.77 19.65
CA ILE A 7 21.35 -3.82 19.36
C ILE A 7 20.03 -4.61 19.37
N GLN A 8 19.16 -4.34 20.33
CA GLN A 8 17.81 -4.89 20.33
C GLN A 8 17.02 -4.27 19.17
N ARG A 9 16.64 -5.08 18.17
CA ARG A 9 15.63 -4.66 17.19
C ARG A 9 14.30 -4.53 17.91
N SER A 10 13.73 -3.34 17.91
CA SER A 10 12.40 -3.09 18.45
C SER A 10 11.38 -3.99 17.74
N THR A 11 10.59 -4.74 18.50
CA THR A 11 9.50 -5.60 18.00
C THR A 11 8.19 -4.84 17.82
N LEU A 12 8.22 -3.50 17.99
CA LEU A 12 7.03 -2.66 17.89
C LEU A 12 6.47 -2.68 16.46
N PRO A 13 5.14 -2.70 16.30
CA PRO A 13 4.50 -2.60 15.01
C PRO A 13 4.88 -1.31 14.29
N GLU A 14 5.09 -1.41 12.98
CA GLU A 14 5.43 -0.30 12.09
C GLU A 14 4.19 0.14 11.33
N ILE A 15 3.94 1.45 11.24
CA ILE A 15 2.92 2.00 10.34
C ILE A 15 3.55 2.15 8.96
N LYS A 16 3.02 1.42 7.97
CA LYS A 16 3.42 1.57 6.57
C LYS A 16 2.30 2.16 5.73
N VAL A 17 2.69 2.88 4.69
CA VAL A 17 1.78 3.46 3.71
C VAL A 17 1.70 2.53 2.51
N ILE A 18 0.51 2.01 2.24
CA ILE A 18 0.20 1.10 1.15
C ILE A 18 -0.45 1.91 0.02
N PRO A 19 0.17 2.00 -1.17
CA PRO A 19 -0.46 2.63 -2.31
C PRO A 19 -1.57 1.75 -2.87
N VAL A 20 -2.70 2.37 -3.21
CA VAL A 20 -3.79 1.75 -3.97
C VAL A 20 -3.65 2.19 -5.43
N ILE A 21 -3.40 1.25 -6.34
CA ILE A 21 -3.15 1.51 -7.75
C ILE A 21 -4.35 1.04 -8.59
N CYS A 22 -4.74 1.84 -9.58
CA CYS A 22 -5.77 1.46 -10.53
C CYS A 22 -5.28 0.33 -11.43
N SER A 23 -5.98 -0.79 -11.45
CA SER A 23 -5.61 -1.97 -12.26
C SER A 23 -5.73 -1.74 -13.78
N TRP A 24 -6.38 -0.65 -14.21
CA TRP A 24 -6.67 -0.40 -15.63
C TRP A 24 -5.80 0.68 -16.25
N CYS A 25 -5.40 1.69 -15.46
CA CYS A 25 -4.60 2.81 -15.96
C CYS A 25 -3.31 3.00 -15.16
N ASN A 26 -3.00 2.08 -14.23
CA ASN A 26 -1.82 2.08 -13.37
C ASN A 26 -1.57 3.40 -12.63
N THR A 27 -2.62 4.20 -12.44
CA THR A 27 -2.56 5.48 -11.72
C THR A 27 -2.75 5.24 -10.22
N LEU A 28 -2.02 5.98 -9.40
CA LEU A 28 -2.23 5.99 -7.95
C LEU A 28 -3.62 6.55 -7.63
N CYS A 29 -4.44 5.75 -6.94
CA CYS A 29 -5.79 6.10 -6.51
C CYS A 29 -5.78 6.70 -5.10
N ASP A 30 -5.07 6.05 -4.18
CA ASP A 30 -5.13 6.37 -2.75
C ASP A 30 -3.88 5.86 -2.00
N LEU A 31 -3.69 6.31 -0.77
CA LEU A 31 -2.63 5.90 0.13
C LEU A 31 -3.24 5.46 1.47
N LYS A 32 -3.23 4.15 1.75
CA LYS A 32 -3.78 3.58 2.98
C LYS A 32 -2.68 3.36 4.01
N LYS A 33 -2.86 3.85 5.23
CA LYS A 33 -1.98 3.52 6.35
C LYS A 33 -2.39 2.15 6.92
N SER A 34 -1.43 1.25 7.09
CA SER A 34 -1.63 -0.05 7.71
C SER A 34 -0.56 -0.30 8.75
N GLU A 35 -0.98 -0.81 9.88
CA GLU A 35 -0.06 -1.35 10.89
C GLU A 35 0.42 -2.72 10.41
N VAL A 36 1.74 -2.92 10.43
CA VAL A 36 2.37 -4.19 10.08
C VAL A 36 3.40 -4.57 11.14
N SER A 37 3.66 -5.86 11.28
CA SER A 37 4.74 -6.35 12.12
C SER A 37 6.08 -5.73 11.73
N ASN A 38 6.98 -5.55 12.69
CA ASN A 38 8.32 -5.04 12.41
C ASN A 38 9.02 -5.87 11.32
N GLY A 39 9.55 -5.22 10.29
CA GLY A 39 10.15 -5.90 9.13
C GLY A 39 9.17 -6.58 8.17
N GLY A 40 7.86 -6.44 8.40
CA GLY A 40 6.81 -6.97 7.52
C GLY A 40 6.86 -6.36 6.13
N LYS A 41 6.81 -7.19 5.09
CA LYS A 41 6.73 -6.73 3.70
C LYS A 41 5.32 -6.24 3.41
N ILE A 42 5.20 -5.13 2.69
CA ILE A 42 3.93 -4.64 2.15
C ILE A 42 3.95 -4.70 0.63
N THR A 43 2.79 -4.90 0.03
CA THR A 43 2.57 -4.87 -1.42
C THR A 43 1.54 -3.79 -1.74
N ALA A 44 1.60 -3.24 -2.95
CA ALA A 44 0.58 -2.31 -3.41
C ALA A 44 -0.79 -3.01 -3.42
N SER A 45 -1.83 -2.28 -3.03
CA SER A 45 -3.21 -2.70 -3.21
C SER A 45 -3.70 -2.28 -4.59
N PHE A 46 -4.68 -2.99 -5.13
CA PHE A 46 -5.21 -2.75 -6.47
C PHE A 46 -6.72 -2.48 -6.42
N GLY A 47 -7.18 -1.52 -7.23
CA GLY A 47 -8.59 -1.14 -7.33
C GLY A 47 -8.91 -0.52 -8.70
N ILE A 48 -10.07 0.13 -8.83
CA ILE A 48 -10.46 0.89 -10.04
C ILE A 48 -10.62 2.35 -9.68
N CYS A 49 -9.95 3.25 -10.41
CA CYS A 49 -10.06 4.68 -10.15
C CYS A 49 -11.41 5.24 -10.65
N PRO A 50 -11.90 6.35 -10.06
CA PRO A 50 -13.17 6.97 -10.48
C PRO A 50 -13.21 7.36 -11.96
N LYS A 51 -12.05 7.66 -12.58
CA LYS A 51 -11.96 7.98 -14.01
C LYS A 51 -12.28 6.76 -14.87
N CYS A 52 -11.72 5.60 -14.53
CA CYS A 52 -11.97 4.35 -15.23
C CYS A 52 -13.40 3.86 -15.01
N GLU A 53 -13.90 3.94 -13.78
CA GLU A 53 -15.28 3.60 -13.45
C GLU A 53 -16.29 4.43 -14.26
N LYS A 54 -16.08 5.76 -14.35
CA LYS A 54 -16.92 6.65 -15.17
C LYS A 54 -16.91 6.30 -16.65
N LYS A 55 -15.78 5.85 -17.21
CA LYS A 55 -15.70 5.42 -18.63
C LYS A 55 -16.61 4.23 -18.92
N VAL A 56 -16.72 3.29 -17.98
CA VAL A 56 -17.58 2.10 -18.13
C VAL A 56 -19.04 2.47 -18.01
N LYS A 57 -19.39 3.25 -16.97
CA LYS A 57 -20.79 3.70 -16.78
C LYS A 57 -21.32 4.45 -18.00
N LYS A 58 -20.46 5.28 -18.65
CA LYS A 58 -20.82 5.95 -19.91
C LYS A 58 -21.05 5.01 -21.09
N LYS A 59 -20.40 3.84 -21.13
CA LYS A 59 -20.58 2.86 -22.23
C LYS A 59 -21.83 2.00 -22.07
N ILE A 60 -22.30 1.79 -20.85
CA ILE A 60 -23.44 0.90 -20.57
C ILE A 60 -24.78 1.64 -20.71
N CYS A 61 -24.81 2.95 -20.46
CA CYS A 61 -25.99 3.79 -20.64
C CYS A 61 -26.02 4.52 -22.00
N ALA A 62 -25.19 4.11 -22.95
CA ALA A 62 -25.14 4.65 -24.32
C ALA A 62 -25.83 3.70 -25.30
#